data_AF-A0AAU9NEI0-F1
#
_entry.id   AF-A0AAU9NEI0-F1
#
_cell.length_a   1.000
_cell.length_b   1.000
_cell.length_c   1.000
_cell.angle_alpha   90.00
_cell.angle_beta   90.00
_cell.angle_gamma   90.00
#
_symmetry.space_group_name_H-M   'P 1'
#
loop_
_entity.id
_entity.type
_entity.pdbx_description
1 polymer ?
#
loop_
_entity_poly.entity_id
_entity_poly.type
_entity_poly.pdbx_seq_one_letter_code
_entity_poly.pdbx_strand_id
1 'polypeptide(L)'
;MARSSPTGKLKLVEHLRGLSEVVAVTGDGTNDALALHESDIGFAMGIAGTEVAKEQANVIVLDDDFATIVKVAKWGRAVYINIQKFVQFQLTVNIVALMINSVSACITACYL
;
A
#
# COMPACT_ATOMS: atom_id res chain seq x y z
N MET A 1 2.14 24.01 5.55
CA MET A 1 2.37 24.30 6.99
C MET A 1 3.74 24.94 7.13
N ALA A 2 3.86 26.07 7.83
CA ALA A 2 5.16 26.69 8.14
C ALA A 2 5.29 26.78 9.67
N ARG A 3 6.46 26.41 10.21
CA ARG A 3 6.73 26.35 11.67
C ARG A 3 5.75 25.48 12.47
N SER A 4 5.34 24.33 11.93
CA SER A 4 4.49 23.35 12.63
C SER A 4 5.30 22.54 13.65
N SER A 5 4.76 22.34 14.84
CA SER A 5 5.33 21.39 15.81
C SER A 5 5.21 19.94 15.30
N PRO A 6 6.08 19.02 15.77
CA PRO A 6 5.96 17.58 15.47
C PRO A 6 4.55 17.04 15.77
N THR A 7 3.98 17.47 16.90
CA THR A 7 2.60 17.14 17.32
C THR A 7 1.53 17.69 16.39
N GLY A 8 1.77 18.85 15.76
CA GLY A 8 0.86 19.41 14.77
C GLY A 8 0.84 18.62 13.47
N LYS A 9 2.00 18.10 13.03
CA LYS A 9 2.08 17.21 11.87
C LYS A 9 1.38 15.89 12.14
N LEU A 10 1.59 15.29 13.32
CA LEU A 10 0.91 14.06 13.73
C LEU A 10 -0.61 14.21 13.73
N LYS A 11 -1.13 15.26 14.38
CA LYS A 11 -2.58 15.53 14.41
C LYS A 11 -3.18 15.70 13.02
N LEU A 12 -2.44 16.27 12.07
CA LEU A 12 -2.91 16.37 10.69
C LEU A 12 -3.07 14.98 10.06
N VAL A 13 -2.07 14.11 10.23
CA VAL A 13 -2.10 12.74 9.71
C VAL A 13 -3.27 11.98 10.32
N GLU A 14 -3.41 12.02 11.65
CA GLU A 14 -4.54 11.40 12.36
C GLU A 14 -5.90 11.92 11.85
N HIS A 15 -6.02 13.23 11.62
CA HIS A 15 -7.27 13.82 11.15
C HIS A 15 -7.60 13.38 9.71
N LEU A 16 -6.61 13.37 8.81
CA LEU A 16 -6.78 12.93 7.43
C LEU A 16 -7.14 11.43 7.37
N ARG A 17 -6.47 10.60 8.18
CA ARG A 17 -6.81 9.16 8.30
C ARG A 17 -8.21 8.96 8.90
N GLY A 18 -8.61 9.80 9.86
CA GLY A 18 -9.97 9.82 10.40
C GLY A 18 -11.07 10.13 9.37
N LEU A 19 -10.71 10.80 8.28
CA LEU A 19 -11.59 11.04 7.13
C LEU A 19 -11.62 9.88 6.12
N SER A 20 -11.02 8.73 6.46
CA SER A 20 -10.86 7.56 5.58
C SER A 20 -10.04 7.84 4.30
N GLU A 21 -9.19 8.86 4.33
CA GLU A 21 -8.21 9.11 3.27
C GLU A 21 -6.95 8.27 3.50
N VAL A 22 -6.30 7.86 2.41
CA VAL A 22 -5.00 7.17 2.47
C VAL A 22 -3.90 8.22 2.46
N VAL A 23 -3.14 8.29 3.55
CA VAL A 23 -2.16 9.36 3.78
C VAL A 23 -0.75 8.82 3.63
N ALA A 24 -0.01 9.39 2.68
CA ALA A 24 1.43 9.20 2.56
C ALA A 24 2.16 10.44 3.09
N VAL A 25 3.17 10.23 3.95
CA VAL A 25 3.99 11.30 4.53
C VAL A 25 5.43 11.16 4.06
N THR A 26 6.06 12.28 3.73
CA THR A 26 7.49 12.34 3.41
C THR A 26 8.20 13.17 4.46
N GLY A 27 9.33 12.69 4.98
CA GLY A 27 10.09 13.40 6.00
C GLY A 27 11.56 12.98 6.05
N ASP A 28 12.41 13.89 6.51
CA ASP A 28 13.85 13.71 6.64
C ASP A 28 14.32 13.91 8.09
N GLY A 29 13.60 14.72 8.88
CA GLY A 29 13.96 15.03 10.25
C GLY A 29 13.43 14.05 11.31
N THR A 30 14.08 14.02 12.47
CA THR A 30 13.60 13.31 13.67
C THR A 30 12.22 13.79 14.14
N ASN A 31 11.87 15.03 13.81
CA ASN A 31 10.56 15.64 14.07
C ASN A 31 9.43 15.03 13.24
N ASP A 32 9.76 14.35 12.14
CA ASP A 32 8.78 13.71 11.25
C ASP A 32 8.57 12.23 11.60
N ALA A 33 9.41 11.67 12.46
CA ALA A 33 9.40 10.25 12.86
C ALA A 33 8.01 9.77 13.30
N LEU A 34 7.32 10.53 14.16
CA LEU A 34 5.96 10.18 14.62
C LEU A 34 4.92 10.26 13.50
N ALA A 35 5.04 11.26 12.62
CA ALA A 35 4.11 11.42 11.51
C ALA A 35 4.33 10.37 10.41
N LEU A 36 5.59 9.95 10.19
CA LEU A 36 5.97 8.85 9.31
C LEU A 36 5.39 7.53 9.82
N HIS A 37 5.54 7.25 11.12
CA HIS A 37 5.01 6.05 11.75
C HIS A 37 3.47 5.98 11.72
N GLU A 38 2.79 7.11 11.95
CA GLU A 38 1.32 7.14 11.99
C GLU A 38 0.66 7.15 10.61
N SER A 39 1.42 7.48 9.56
CA SER A 39 0.92 7.49 8.18
C SER A 39 0.67 6.09 7.64
N ASP A 40 -0.18 5.97 6.61
CA ASP A 40 -0.38 4.66 5.98
C ASP A 40 0.87 4.21 5.19
N ILE A 41 1.61 5.18 4.64
CA ILE A 41 2.93 4.97 4.03
C ILE A 41 3.86 6.16 4.35
N GLY A 42 4.91 5.89 5.11
CA GLY A 42 5.98 6.84 5.38
C GLY A 42 7.16 6.71 4.40
N PHE A 43 7.61 7.83 3.85
CA PHE A 43 8.79 7.95 2.99
C PHE A 43 9.90 8.74 3.70
N ALA A 44 11.07 8.13 3.86
CA ALA A 44 12.27 8.80 4.34
C ALA A 44 13.27 9.05 3.22
N MET A 45 13.99 10.16 3.30
CA MET A 45 15.12 10.44 2.41
C MET A 45 16.36 9.63 2.82
N GLY A 46 17.07 9.07 1.85
CA GLY A 46 18.22 8.19 2.06
C GLY A 46 19.49 8.96 2.39
N ILE A 47 19.69 10.14 1.78
CA ILE A 47 20.91 10.95 1.95
C ILE A 47 20.69 12.02 3.02
N ALA A 48 19.65 12.84 2.89
CA ALA A 48 19.32 13.92 3.81
C ALA A 48 18.58 13.46 5.07
N GLY A 49 17.99 12.26 5.05
CA GLY A 49 17.19 11.76 6.17
C GLY A 49 18.05 11.33 7.36
N THR A 50 17.58 11.69 8.55
CA THR A 50 18.10 11.20 9.83
C THR A 50 17.81 9.71 10.00
N GLU A 51 18.68 8.99 10.71
CA GLU A 51 18.50 7.55 10.96
C GLU A 51 17.17 7.25 11.67
N VAL A 52 16.74 8.12 12.58
CA VAL A 52 15.44 7.99 13.26
C VAL A 52 14.27 8.11 12.27
N ALA A 53 14.36 8.99 11.27
CA ALA A 53 13.32 9.09 10.24
C ALA A 53 13.29 7.86 9.34
N LYS A 54 14.46 7.30 8.99
CA LYS A 54 14.58 6.07 8.18
C LYS A 54 14.02 4.85 8.90
N GLU A 55 14.27 4.74 10.20
CA GLU A 55 13.77 3.62 11.02
C GLU A 55 12.25 3.62 11.16
N GLN A 56 11.62 4.81 11.17
CA GLN A 56 10.17 4.96 11.30
C GLN A 56 9.42 4.98 9.96
N ALA A 57 10.13 5.06 8.83
CA ALA A 57 9.53 5.06 7.50
C ALA A 57 9.36 3.65 6.94
N ASN A 58 8.38 3.46 6.06
CA ASN A 58 8.15 2.19 5.37
C ASN A 58 8.99 2.08 4.08
N VAL A 59 9.32 3.21 3.46
CA VAL A 59 10.09 3.28 2.21
C VAL A 59 11.19 4.31 2.35
N ILE A 60 12.41 3.94 1.96
CA ILE A 60 13.56 4.84 1.93
C ILE A 60 13.89 5.19 0.47
N VAL A 61 13.86 6.48 0.16
CA VAL A 61 14.19 7.02 -1.17
C VAL A 61 15.70 7.26 -1.22
N LEU A 62 16.43 6.34 -1.84
CA LEU A 62 17.90 6.31 -1.79
C LEU A 62 18.57 7.46 -2.58
N ASP A 63 17.86 8.02 -3.56
CA ASP A 63 18.35 9.08 -4.46
C ASP A 63 17.90 10.48 -4.05
N ASP A 64 17.12 10.61 -2.97
CA ASP A 64 16.49 11.87 -2.49
C ASP A 64 15.68 12.63 -3.58
N ASP A 65 15.25 11.93 -4.63
CA ASP A 65 14.45 12.51 -5.71
C ASP A 65 12.95 12.26 -5.46
N PHE A 66 12.17 13.33 -5.33
CA PHE A 66 10.71 13.25 -5.23
C PHE A 66 10.07 12.59 -6.47
N ALA A 67 10.72 12.61 -7.63
CA ALA A 67 10.25 11.89 -8.81
C ALA A 67 10.22 10.37 -8.59
N THR A 68 11.05 9.83 -7.70
CA THR A 68 11.04 8.40 -7.33
C THR A 68 9.75 8.03 -6.60
N ILE A 69 9.18 8.92 -5.79
CA ILE A 69 7.88 8.71 -5.15
C ILE A 69 6.76 8.56 -6.20
N VAL A 70 6.80 9.38 -7.27
CA VAL A 70 5.84 9.28 -8.38
C VAL A 70 5.99 7.94 -9.11
N LYS A 71 7.22 7.44 -9.31
CA LYS A 71 7.48 6.12 -9.89
C LYS A 71 6.91 5.01 -8.99
N VAL A 72 7.15 5.08 -7.68
CA VAL A 72 6.62 4.11 -6.70
C VAL A 72 5.10 4.08 -6.76
N ALA A 73 4.42 5.23 -6.81
CA ALA A 73 2.96 5.27 -6.94
C ALA A 73 2.44 4.63 -8.24
N LYS A 74 3.16 4.81 -9.36
CA LYS A 74 2.83 4.15 -10.63
C LYS A 74 2.99 2.63 -10.53
N TRP A 75 4.08 2.16 -9.93
CA TRP A 75 4.34 0.75 -9.70
C TRP A 75 3.31 0.11 -8.77
N GLY A 76 2.95 0.78 -7.68
CA GLY A 76 1.89 0.31 -6.76
C GLY A 76 0.56 0.06 -7.46
N ARG A 77 0.14 0.99 -8.34
CA ARG A 77 -1.07 0.80 -9.16
C ARG A 77 -0.95 -0.37 -10.13
N ALA A 78 0.21 -0.55 -10.76
CA ALA A 78 0.44 -1.67 -11.67
C ALA A 78 0.36 -3.03 -10.93
N VAL A 79 0.95 -3.12 -9.74
CA VAL A 79 0.87 -4.32 -8.89
C VAL A 79 -0.57 -4.62 -8.49
N TYR A 80 -1.33 -3.61 -8.07
CA TYR A 80 -2.75 -3.78 -7.70
C TYR A 80 -3.56 -4.37 -8.86
N ILE A 81 -3.42 -3.82 -10.07
CA ILE A 81 -4.11 -4.31 -11.27
C ILE A 81 -3.70 -5.76 -11.57
N ASN A 82 -2.43 -6.10 -11.41
CA ASN A 82 -1.94 -7.46 -11.66
C ASN A 82 -2.50 -8.46 -10.63
N ILE A 83 -2.62 -8.08 -9.37
CA ILE A 83 -3.26 -8.91 -8.34
C ILE A 83 -4.72 -9.15 -8.69
N GLN A 84 -5.47 -8.13 -9.09
CA GLN A 84 -6.86 -8.30 -9.51
C GLN A 84 -7.00 -9.29 -10.67
N LYS A 85 -6.14 -9.19 -11.68
CA LYS A 85 -6.11 -10.13 -12.82
C LYS A 85 -5.79 -11.56 -12.37
N PHE A 86 -4.84 -11.72 -11.44
CA PHE A 86 -4.50 -13.01 -10.89
C PHE A 86 -5.67 -13.64 -10.12
N VAL A 87 -6.32 -12.87 -9.24
CA VAL A 87 -7.49 -13.31 -8.48
C VAL A 87 -8.64 -13.67 -9.42
N GLN A 88 -8.89 -12.86 -10.45
CA GLN A 88 -9.92 -13.15 -11.45
C GLN A 88 -9.65 -14.47 -12.19
N PHE A 89 -8.40 -14.71 -12.59
CA PHE A 89 -8.00 -15.96 -13.23
C PHE A 89 -8.24 -17.16 -12.29
N GLN A 90 -7.77 -17.08 -11.05
CA GLN A 90 -7.91 -18.17 -10.08
C GLN A 90 -9.39 -18.47 -9.77
N LEU A 91 -10.20 -17.42 -9.60
CA LEU A 91 -11.64 -17.56 -9.34
C LEU A 91 -12.35 -18.22 -10.53
N THR A 92 -12.00 -17.83 -11.76
CA THR A 92 -12.57 -18.41 -12.98
C THR A 92 -12.27 -19.91 -13.06
N VAL A 93 -11.01 -20.30 -12.83
CA VAL A 93 -10.62 -21.72 -12.83
C VAL A 93 -11.39 -22.52 -11.78
N ASN A 94 -11.50 -22.00 -10.56
CA ASN A 94 -12.21 -22.67 -9.48
C ASN A 94 -13.71 -22.84 -9.79
N ILE A 95 -14.35 -21.81 -10.34
CA ILE A 95 -15.78 -21.87 -10.73
C ILE A 95 -15.98 -22.89 -11.85
N VAL A 96 -15.14 -22.88 -12.89
CA VAL A 96 -15.25 -23.83 -14.01
C VAL A 96 -15.05 -25.27 -13.52
N ALA A 97 -14.04 -25.51 -12.67
CA ALA A 97 -13.79 -26.82 -12.09
C ALA A 97 -14.99 -27.30 -11.27
N LEU A 98 -15.59 -26.43 -10.45
CA LEU A 98 -16.78 -26.76 -9.68
C LEU A 98 -17.94 -27.16 -10.60
N MET A 99 -18.23 -26.34 -11.63
CA MET A 99 -19.33 -26.61 -12.56
C MET A 99 -19.15 -27.92 -13.32
N ILE A 100 -17.94 -28.21 -13.82
CA ILE A 100 -17.63 -29.46 -14.53
C ILE A 100 -17.83 -30.67 -13.60
N ASN A 101 -17.30 -30.60 -12.38
CA ASN A 101 -17.44 -31.68 -11.41
C ASN A 101 -18.90 -31.91 -11.02
N SER A 102 -19.67 -30.85 -10.78
CA SER A 102 -21.10 -30.96 -10.47
C SER A 102 -21.90 -31.58 -11.62
N VAL A 103 -21.68 -31.15 -12.86
CA VAL A 103 -22.36 -31.72 -14.04
C VAL A 103 -21.97 -33.18 -14.25
N SER A 104 -20.68 -33.51 -14.15
CA SER A 104 -20.18 -34.89 -14.27
C SER A 104 -20.81 -35.81 -13.22
N ALA A 105 -20.91 -35.35 -11.97
CA ALA A 105 -21.55 -36.09 -10.89
C ALA A 105 -23.05 -36.32 -11.15
N CYS A 106 -23.77 -35.29 -11.62
CA CYS A 106 -25.20 -35.42 -11.97
C CYS A 106 -25.42 -36.41 -13.12
N ILE A 107 -24.60 -36.37 -14.17
CA ILE A 107 -24.68 -37.31 -15.29
C ILE A 107 -24.41 -38.73 -14.81
N THR A 108 -23.31 -38.94 -14.07
CA THR A 108 -22.94 -40.25 -13.54
C THR A 108 -24.03 -40.84 -12.65
N ALA A 109 -24.64 -40.01 -11.78
CA ALA A 109 -25.75 -40.42 -10.93
C ALA A 109 -27.04 -40.76 -11.71
N CYS A 110 -27.21 -40.26 -12.93
CA CYS A 110 -28.37 -40.57 -13.78
C CYS A 110 -28.19 -41.90 -14.56
N TYR A 111 -26.96 -42.36 -14.74
CA TYR A 111 -26.63 -43.62 -15.41
C TYR A 111 -26.48 -44.82 -14.45
N LEU A 112 -26.43 -44.57 -13.14
CA LEU A 112 -26.49 -45.57 -12.07
C LEU A 112 -27.93 -45.80 -11.62
#